data_AF-A0AAE3JS75-F1
#
_entry.id   AF-A0AAE3JS75-F1
#
_cell.length_a   1.000
_cell.length_b   1.000
_cell.length_c   1.000
_cell.angle_alpha   90.00
_cell.angle_beta   90.00
_cell.angle_gamma   90.00
#
_symmetry.space_group_name_H-M   'P 1'
#
loop_
_entity.id
_entity.type
_entity.pdbx_description
1 polymer ?
#
loop_
_entity_poly.entity_id
_entity_poly.type
_entity_poly.pdbx_seq_one_letter_code
_entity_poly.pdbx_strand_id
1 'polypeptide(L)'
;MPYEKIGKNESVCIADEVPFEIPENWEWVRLGALFQHNTGKALNSSNHSGELLTYITTSNLYWNRFEIDNLREMYFSEAEIQKCTATKGDLLVCEGGDIGRAAIWSYGTDIRIQNYIHRLRAYSEICVEYYYYIFFLYKHVGWIGGKGIGIQGLSSNALHSLLFPLPPLQEQHRIVAKIKEIAPFLDKYEQTEQHLNDLNVRFPEMLKKLSTIRNEFIAIATICRQTNSNECMKERTLRLSFWQVKMGRNFSF
;
A
#
# COMPACT_ATOMS: atom_id res chain seq x y z
N MET A 1 35.27 -3.65 3.59
CA MET A 1 34.97 -2.51 4.49
C MET A 1 34.38 -1.41 3.64
N PRO A 2 33.12 -1.01 3.86
CA PRO A 2 32.48 0.04 3.05
C PRO A 2 33.07 1.40 3.43
N TYR A 3 33.30 2.24 2.42
CA TYR A 3 33.89 3.56 2.59
C TYR A 3 33.25 4.56 1.63
N GLU A 4 33.20 5.84 2.01
CA GLU A 4 32.82 6.94 1.13
C GLU A 4 33.97 7.95 0.99
N LYS A 5 34.05 8.65 -0.14
CA LYS A 5 35.03 9.72 -0.36
C LYS A 5 34.32 11.07 -0.27
N ILE A 6 34.64 11.87 0.74
CA ILE A 6 34.06 13.19 0.93
C ILE A 6 35.11 14.25 0.60
N GLY A 7 34.83 15.15 -0.35
CA GLY A 7 35.69 16.31 -0.63
C GLY A 7 37.10 15.94 -1.13
N LYS A 8 38.15 16.31 -0.38
CA LYS A 8 39.57 16.19 -0.78
C LYS A 8 40.11 14.74 -0.78
N ASN A 9 39.34 13.78 -1.27
CA ASN A 9 39.72 12.37 -1.46
C ASN A 9 40.06 11.56 -0.20
N GLU A 10 39.67 12.00 1.00
CA GLU A 10 39.81 11.17 2.20
C GLU A 10 38.71 10.09 2.24
N SER A 11 39.13 8.83 2.43
CA SER A 11 38.22 7.70 2.59
C SER A 11 37.71 7.66 4.03
N VAL A 12 36.41 7.83 4.20
CA VAL A 12 35.71 7.71 5.48
C VAL A 12 35.10 6.32 5.57
N CYS A 13 35.36 5.58 6.65
CA CYS A 13 34.73 4.29 6.89
C CYS A 13 33.26 4.49 7.25
N ILE A 14 32.35 3.77 6.57
CA ILE A 14 30.90 3.82 6.81
C ILE A 14 30.37 2.48 7.31
N ALA A 15 31.23 1.63 7.89
CA ALA A 15 30.86 0.29 8.34
C ALA A 15 29.72 0.30 9.37
N ASP A 16 29.66 1.33 10.22
CA ASP A 16 28.63 1.48 11.24
C ASP A 16 27.31 2.06 10.68
N GLU A 17 27.31 2.56 9.44
CA GLU A 17 26.14 3.15 8.78
C GLU A 17 25.45 2.21 7.79
N VAL A 18 26.15 1.16 7.33
CA VAL A 18 25.57 0.20 6.39
C VAL A 18 24.71 -0.82 7.14
N PRO A 19 23.50 -1.09 6.66
CA PRO A 19 22.59 -1.96 7.40
C PRO A 19 22.85 -3.46 7.21
N PHE A 20 23.53 -3.85 6.14
CA PHE A 20 23.84 -5.24 5.81
C PHE A 20 24.99 -5.32 4.80
N GLU A 21 25.55 -6.53 4.64
CA GLU A 21 26.57 -6.81 3.65
C GLU A 21 25.97 -6.90 2.24
N ILE A 22 26.61 -6.22 1.29
CA ILE A 22 26.26 -6.26 -0.14
C ILE A 22 27.33 -7.05 -0.92
N PRO A 23 26.99 -7.63 -2.08
CA PRO A 23 27.96 -8.25 -2.97
C PRO A 23 29.15 -7.31 -3.30
N GLU A 24 30.33 -7.88 -3.53
CA GLU A 24 31.56 -7.10 -3.80
C GLU A 24 31.45 -6.19 -5.04
N ASN A 25 30.57 -6.53 -5.98
CA ASN A 25 30.32 -5.75 -7.19
C ASN A 25 29.22 -4.68 -7.03
N TRP A 26 28.74 -4.45 -5.81
CA TRP A 26 27.78 -3.40 -5.47
C TRP A 26 28.47 -2.33 -4.64
N GLU A 27 27.93 -1.12 -4.69
CA GLU A 27 28.43 0.00 -3.89
C GLU A 27 27.31 0.55 -3.02
N TRP A 28 27.67 1.20 -1.91
CA TRP A 28 26.73 2.01 -1.15
C TRP A 28 26.80 3.45 -1.65
N VAL A 29 25.65 4.07 -1.88
CA VAL A 29 25.55 5.44 -2.39
C VAL A 29 24.52 6.22 -1.59
N ARG A 30 24.80 7.50 -1.34
CA ARG A 30 23.83 8.43 -0.74
C ARG A 30 22.76 8.76 -1.78
N LEU A 31 21.49 8.76 -1.39
CA LEU A 31 20.36 9.06 -2.29
C LEU A 31 20.54 10.41 -3.01
N GLY A 32 21.11 11.39 -2.32
CA GLY A 32 21.39 12.70 -2.87
C GLY A 32 22.34 12.73 -4.07
N ALA A 33 23.18 11.70 -4.24
CA ALA A 33 24.03 11.53 -5.41
C ALA A 33 23.30 10.91 -6.61
N LEU A 34 22.16 10.23 -6.37
CA LEU A 34 21.37 9.56 -7.41
C LEU A 34 20.24 10.43 -7.96
N PHE A 35 19.63 11.25 -7.09
CA PHE A 35 18.41 11.98 -7.43
C PHE A 35 18.53 13.47 -7.13
N GLN A 36 18.11 14.27 -8.11
CA GLN A 36 17.72 15.66 -7.89
C GLN A 36 16.46 15.70 -7.02
N HIS A 37 16.58 16.38 -5.88
CA HIS A 37 15.52 16.49 -4.89
C HIS A 37 14.83 17.86 -4.92
N ASN A 38 13.50 17.85 -4.83
CA ASN A 38 12.70 19.04 -4.53
C ASN A 38 11.53 18.67 -3.59
N THR A 39 11.13 19.61 -2.73
CA THR A 39 9.89 19.54 -1.95
C THR A 39 8.77 20.31 -2.64
N GLY A 40 7.53 19.88 -2.45
CA GLY A 40 6.37 20.62 -2.95
C GLY A 40 6.06 21.92 -2.20
N LYS A 41 5.11 22.67 -2.74
CA LYS A 41 4.72 24.00 -2.26
C LYS A 41 3.79 23.91 -1.05
N ALA A 42 4.04 24.73 -0.03
CA ALA A 42 3.12 24.88 1.10
C ALA A 42 1.87 25.66 0.68
N LEU A 43 0.70 25.22 1.17
CA LEU A 43 -0.56 25.89 0.89
C LEU A 43 -0.57 27.29 1.54
N ASN A 44 -0.82 28.31 0.72
CA ASN A 44 -1.00 29.68 1.19
C ASN A 44 -2.29 30.24 0.57
N SER A 45 -3.37 30.24 1.37
CA SER A 45 -4.70 30.66 0.92
C SER A 45 -4.80 32.14 0.56
N SER A 46 -3.86 32.96 1.04
CA SER A 46 -3.82 34.40 0.77
C SER A 46 -3.08 34.74 -0.52
N ASN A 47 -2.38 33.77 -1.13
CA ASN A 47 -1.60 33.97 -2.34
C ASN A 47 -2.42 33.61 -3.59
N HIS A 48 -2.77 34.62 -4.38
CA HIS A 48 -3.47 34.49 -5.66
C HIS A 48 -2.60 34.88 -6.86
N SER A 49 -1.27 34.89 -6.70
CA SER A 49 -0.33 35.24 -7.77
C SER A 49 0.13 34.01 -8.54
N GLY A 50 0.19 34.12 -9.87
CA GLY A 50 0.64 33.07 -10.77
C GLY A 50 -0.53 32.31 -11.42
N GLU A 51 -0.27 31.06 -11.80
CA GLU A 51 -1.22 30.21 -12.52
C GLU A 51 -1.96 29.27 -11.56
N LEU A 52 -3.28 29.15 -11.70
CA LEU A 52 -4.09 28.22 -10.92
C LEU A 52 -3.94 26.81 -11.51
N LEU A 53 -3.36 25.89 -10.74
CA LEU A 53 -2.98 24.55 -11.21
C LEU A 53 -3.37 23.47 -10.21
N THR A 54 -3.68 22.28 -10.72
CA THR A 54 -3.95 21.10 -9.91
C THR A 54 -2.70 20.57 -9.24
N TYR A 55 -2.86 20.04 -8.03
CA TYR A 55 -1.77 19.44 -7.28
C TYR A 55 -2.20 18.19 -6.51
N ILE A 56 -1.23 17.32 -6.25
CA ILE A 56 -1.40 16.14 -5.38
C ILE A 56 -0.84 16.40 -3.98
N THR A 57 -1.45 15.75 -3.00
CA THR A 57 -1.05 15.74 -1.60
C THR A 57 -0.69 14.33 -1.14
N THR A 58 -0.23 14.18 0.10
CA THR A 58 0.06 12.86 0.67
C THR A 58 -1.16 11.94 0.68
N SER A 59 -2.39 12.46 0.66
CA SER A 59 -3.61 11.64 0.55
C SER A 59 -3.88 11.10 -0.86
N ASN A 60 -3.22 11.65 -1.87
CA ASN A 60 -3.34 11.19 -3.26
C ASN A 60 -2.25 10.18 -3.63
N LEU A 61 -1.19 10.06 -2.82
CA LEU A 61 -0.03 9.21 -3.09
C LEU A 61 -0.09 7.96 -2.22
N TYR A 62 -0.26 6.79 -2.83
CA TYR A 62 -0.24 5.48 -2.20
C TYR A 62 0.92 4.63 -2.75
N TRP A 63 1.19 3.47 -2.16
CA TRP A 63 2.19 2.55 -2.69
C TRP A 63 1.89 2.21 -4.16
N ASN A 64 2.78 2.63 -5.04
CA ASN A 64 2.72 2.42 -6.49
C ASN A 64 1.40 2.88 -7.16
N ARG A 65 0.62 3.77 -6.54
CA ARG A 65 -0.67 4.23 -7.06
C ARG A 65 -0.91 5.70 -6.70
N PHE A 66 -1.60 6.41 -7.58
CA PHE A 66 -2.14 7.74 -7.30
C PHE A 66 -3.67 7.76 -7.39
N GLU A 67 -4.31 8.49 -6.49
CA GLU A 67 -5.73 8.83 -6.56
C GLU A 67 -5.88 10.26 -7.11
N ILE A 68 -6.29 10.35 -8.38
CA ILE A 68 -6.30 11.60 -9.15
C ILE A 68 -7.70 12.04 -9.60
N ASP A 69 -8.75 11.38 -9.13
CA ASP A 69 -10.13 11.66 -9.56
C ASP A 69 -10.65 13.01 -9.05
N ASN A 70 -10.13 13.48 -7.90
CA ASN A 70 -10.52 14.74 -7.29
C ASN A 70 -9.28 15.48 -6.77
N LEU A 71 -8.70 16.31 -7.64
CA LEU A 71 -7.52 17.12 -7.32
C LEU A 71 -7.92 18.51 -6.86
N ARG A 72 -7.15 19.02 -5.90
CA ARG A 72 -7.27 20.40 -5.44
C ARG A 72 -6.44 21.31 -6.33
N GLU A 73 -6.75 22.60 -6.29
CA GLU A 73 -6.06 23.63 -7.04
C GLU A 73 -5.46 24.69 -6.12
N MET A 74 -4.30 25.22 -6.49
CA MET A 74 -3.73 26.41 -5.87
C MET A 74 -2.91 27.19 -6.90
N TYR A 75 -2.64 28.46 -6.60
CA TYR A 75 -1.82 29.30 -7.47
C TYR A 75 -0.34 28.93 -7.34
N PHE A 76 0.39 28.92 -8.46
CA PHE A 76 1.85 28.73 -8.52
C PHE A 76 2.50 29.82 -9.35
N SER A 77 3.57 30.42 -8.83
CA SER A 77 4.49 31.24 -9.63
C SER A 77 5.34 30.39 -10.56
N GLU A 78 5.90 31.00 -11.60
CA GLU A 78 6.79 30.34 -12.57
C GLU A 78 7.94 29.57 -11.87
N ALA A 79 8.57 30.17 -10.87
CA ALA A 79 9.65 29.55 -10.10
C ALA A 79 9.17 28.35 -9.27
N GLU A 80 7.94 28.38 -8.77
CA GLU A 80 7.35 27.26 -8.03
C GLU A 80 6.93 26.12 -8.97
N ILE A 81 6.43 26.43 -10.17
CA ILE A 81 6.11 25.44 -11.21
C ILE A 81 7.37 24.64 -11.54
N GLN A 82 8.50 25.30 -11.80
CA GLN A 82 9.75 24.62 -12.13
C GLN A 82 10.25 23.66 -11.03
N LYS A 83 10.02 24.02 -9.75
CA LYS A 83 10.49 23.23 -8.59
C LYS A 83 9.51 22.13 -8.17
N CYS A 84 8.22 22.41 -8.22
CA CYS A 84 7.17 21.57 -7.64
C CYS A 84 6.47 20.70 -8.69
N THR A 85 6.97 20.65 -9.92
CA THR A 85 6.40 19.79 -10.97
C THR A 85 7.08 18.43 -11.00
N ALA A 86 6.26 17.39 -10.86
CA ALA A 86 6.60 16.01 -11.13
C ALA A 86 6.24 15.68 -12.58
N THR A 87 7.14 14.97 -13.25
CA THR A 87 6.98 14.49 -14.62
C THR A 87 7.12 12.97 -14.67
N LYS A 88 6.81 12.39 -15.83
CA LYS A 88 6.87 10.94 -16.03
C LYS A 88 8.25 10.38 -15.65
N GLY A 89 8.25 9.39 -14.76
CA GLY A 89 9.45 8.72 -14.27
C GLY A 89 10.00 9.27 -12.95
N ASP A 90 9.49 10.41 -12.45
CA ASP A 90 9.87 10.91 -11.13
C ASP A 90 9.36 9.98 -10.03
N LEU A 91 10.21 9.70 -9.04
CA LEU A 91 9.84 8.99 -7.82
C LEU A 91 9.34 9.98 -6.78
N LEU A 92 8.11 9.81 -6.32
CA LEU A 92 7.50 10.65 -5.31
C LEU A 92 7.46 9.90 -3.97
N VAL A 93 7.88 10.57 -2.90
CA VAL A 93 7.99 9.97 -1.55
C VAL A 93 7.33 10.87 -0.51
N CYS A 94 6.49 10.31 0.36
CA CYS A 94 5.84 11.02 1.45
C CYS A 94 6.82 11.33 2.59
N GLU A 95 6.92 12.61 2.94
CA GLU A 95 7.57 13.10 4.16
C GLU A 95 6.66 13.01 5.38
N GLY A 96 5.37 13.25 5.17
CA GLY A 96 4.34 13.37 6.21
C GLY A 96 3.13 12.48 5.95
N GLY A 97 2.30 12.28 6.98
CA GLY A 97 1.23 11.29 6.96
C GLY A 97 1.81 9.88 7.12
N ASP A 98 1.98 9.17 6.01
CA ASP A 98 2.63 7.85 5.98
C ASP A 98 4.05 7.97 5.42
N ILE A 99 4.99 8.25 6.32
CA ILE A 99 6.39 8.56 6.02
C ILE A 99 7.04 7.42 5.23
N GLY A 100 7.71 7.73 4.12
CA GLY A 100 8.42 6.77 3.27
C GLY A 100 7.54 6.09 2.22
N ARG A 101 6.22 6.29 2.24
CA ARG A 101 5.33 5.80 1.18
C ARG A 101 5.71 6.42 -0.15
N ALA A 102 5.85 5.60 -1.18
CA ALA A 102 6.38 6.04 -2.46
C ALA A 102 5.57 5.53 -3.66
N ALA A 103 5.66 6.25 -4.76
CA ALA A 103 5.15 5.84 -6.07
C ALA A 103 5.89 6.57 -7.20
N ILE A 104 5.96 5.92 -8.36
CA ILE A 104 6.56 6.50 -9.57
C ILE A 104 5.46 7.14 -10.39
N TRP A 105 5.64 8.42 -10.73
CA TRP A 105 4.70 9.11 -11.59
C TRP A 105 4.77 8.54 -13.01
N SER A 106 3.78 7.76 -13.41
CA SER A 106 3.77 7.01 -14.68
C SER A 106 2.96 7.69 -15.79
N TYR A 107 2.21 8.74 -15.45
CA TYR A 107 1.35 9.47 -16.37
C TYR A 107 2.14 10.33 -17.36
N GLY A 108 1.61 10.52 -18.56
CA GLY A 108 2.21 11.39 -19.57
C GLY A 108 2.00 12.90 -19.32
N THR A 109 1.22 13.25 -18.31
CA THR A 109 0.91 14.63 -17.92
C THR A 109 1.68 15.01 -16.67
N ASP A 110 2.21 16.22 -16.64
CA ASP A 110 2.87 16.79 -15.46
C ASP A 110 1.87 17.11 -14.35
N ILE A 111 2.32 17.00 -13.09
CA ILE A 111 1.50 17.30 -11.90
C ILE A 111 2.30 18.12 -10.89
N ARG A 112 1.62 19.01 -10.16
CA ARG A 112 2.27 19.77 -9.08
C ARG A 112 2.14 19.01 -7.76
N ILE A 113 3.13 19.18 -6.89
CA ILE A 113 3.14 18.52 -5.59
C ILE A 113 3.02 19.54 -4.44
N GLN A 114 2.26 19.17 -3.40
CA GLN A 114 2.19 19.93 -2.15
C GLN A 114 3.39 19.65 -1.25
N ASN A 115 3.56 20.47 -0.21
CA ASN A 115 4.48 20.19 0.89
C ASN A 115 4.23 18.78 1.47
N TYR A 116 5.29 18.20 2.04
CA TYR A 116 5.36 16.82 2.51
C TYR A 116 5.36 15.72 1.44
N ILE A 117 5.52 16.10 0.16
CA ILE A 117 5.95 15.18 -0.90
C ILE A 117 7.35 15.61 -1.35
N HIS A 118 8.25 14.63 -1.42
CA HIS A 118 9.53 14.75 -2.08
C HIS A 118 9.42 14.27 -3.51
N ARG A 119 9.97 15.05 -4.45
CA ARG A 119 10.22 14.63 -5.82
C ARG A 119 11.68 14.24 -5.95
N LEU A 120 11.92 13.03 -6.43
CA LEU A 120 13.24 12.48 -6.74
C LEU A 120 13.32 12.23 -8.24
N ARG A 121 14.15 13.01 -8.93
CA ARG A 121 14.42 12.87 -10.37
C ARG A 121 15.83 12.37 -10.58
N ALA A 122 16.01 11.24 -11.27
CA ALA A 122 17.33 10.65 -11.44
C ALA A 122 18.27 11.59 -12.22
N TYR A 123 19.53 11.70 -11.78
CA TYR A 123 20.56 12.46 -12.50
C TYR A 123 21.11 11.71 -13.72
N SER A 124 21.12 10.37 -13.64
CA SER A 124 21.66 9.47 -14.65
C SER A 124 20.72 8.30 -14.88
N GLU A 125 21.05 7.46 -15.86
CA GLU A 125 20.28 6.25 -16.14
C GLU A 125 20.37 5.27 -14.96
N ILE A 126 19.24 5.09 -14.28
CA ILE A 126 19.04 4.14 -13.18
C ILE A 126 17.65 3.52 -13.29
N CYS A 127 17.46 2.33 -12.72
CA CYS A 127 16.15 1.72 -12.63
C CYS A 127 15.38 2.33 -11.43
N VAL A 128 14.55 3.35 -11.67
CA VAL A 128 13.78 4.02 -10.60
C VAL A 128 12.89 3.05 -9.81
N GLU A 129 12.33 2.03 -10.48
CA GLU A 129 11.55 0.96 -9.84
C GLU A 129 12.34 0.18 -8.78
N TYR A 130 13.64 -0.02 -8.99
CA TYR A 130 14.50 -0.65 -7.99
C TYR A 130 14.52 0.17 -6.69
N TYR A 131 14.74 1.48 -6.79
CA TYR A 131 14.76 2.37 -5.63
C TYR A 131 13.40 2.49 -4.95
N TYR A 132 12.31 2.45 -5.72
CA TYR A 132 10.97 2.30 -5.16
C TYR A 132 10.86 1.07 -4.24
N TYR A 133 11.35 -0.10 -4.66
CA TYR A 133 11.34 -1.30 -3.83
C TYR A 133 12.28 -1.21 -2.62
N ILE A 134 13.39 -0.48 -2.72
CA ILE A 134 14.24 -0.23 -1.55
C ILE A 134 13.53 0.67 -0.53
N PHE A 135 12.82 1.73 -0.96
CA PHE A 135 11.98 2.52 -0.06
C PHE A 135 10.90 1.66 0.61
N PHE A 136 10.26 0.79 -0.16
CA PHE A 136 9.28 -0.17 0.36
C PHE A 136 9.90 -1.06 1.44
N LEU A 137 11.08 -1.64 1.18
CA LEU A 137 11.81 -2.46 2.14
C LEU A 137 12.16 -1.67 3.40
N TYR A 138 12.79 -0.51 3.26
CA TYR A 138 13.26 0.33 4.37
C TYR A 138 12.13 0.78 5.29
N LYS A 139 10.94 1.05 4.73
CA LYS A 139 9.74 1.31 5.51
C LYS A 139 9.32 0.08 6.32
N HIS A 140 9.21 -1.09 5.69
CA HIS A 140 8.67 -2.29 6.33
C HIS A 140 9.61 -2.89 7.37
N VAL A 141 10.93 -2.72 7.24
CA VAL A 141 11.91 -3.09 8.27
C VAL A 141 12.03 -2.02 9.37
N GLY A 142 11.31 -0.90 9.26
CA GLY A 142 11.27 0.14 10.28
C GLY A 142 12.42 1.15 10.25
N TRP A 143 13.24 1.19 9.20
CA TRP A 143 14.32 2.17 9.05
C TRP A 143 13.81 3.55 8.65
N ILE A 144 12.69 3.61 7.93
CA ILE A 144 12.00 4.85 7.59
C ILE A 144 10.63 4.84 8.28
N GLY A 145 10.35 5.83 9.13
CA GLY A 145 9.05 6.03 9.76
C GLY A 145 8.63 4.94 10.76
N GLY A 146 9.56 4.10 11.23
CA GLY A 146 9.33 3.11 12.28
C GLY A 146 9.55 3.68 13.69
N LYS A 147 9.00 3.06 14.74
CA LYS A 147 9.24 3.45 16.15
C LYS A 147 10.59 2.85 16.62
N GLY A 148 11.65 3.65 16.78
CA GLY A 148 12.98 3.15 17.18
C GLY A 148 14.16 4.01 16.71
N ILE A 149 15.32 3.37 16.47
CA ILE A 149 16.59 4.02 16.04
C ILE A 149 16.50 4.52 14.57
N GLY A 150 15.53 4.04 13.79
CA GLY A 150 15.29 4.46 12.41
C GLY A 150 14.88 5.93 12.28
N ILE A 151 14.90 6.44 11.05
CA ILE A 151 14.56 7.83 10.71
C ILE A 151 13.08 8.07 11.00
N GLN A 152 12.80 8.81 12.08
CA GLN A 152 11.44 9.14 12.53
C GLN A 152 10.72 10.13 11.60
N GLY A 153 11.48 10.99 10.91
CA GLY A 153 10.97 11.99 9.98
C GLY A 153 11.88 12.11 8.77
N LEU A 154 11.29 12.08 7.57
CA LEU A 154 12.05 12.03 6.33
C LEU A 154 12.37 13.44 5.82
N SER A 155 12.95 14.30 6.66
CA SER A 155 13.33 15.66 6.22
C SER A 155 14.23 15.63 4.98
N SER A 156 14.27 16.73 4.21
CA SER A 156 15.12 16.83 3.01
C SER A 156 16.57 16.38 3.25
N ASN A 157 17.17 16.78 4.38
CA ASN A 157 18.55 16.40 4.71
C ASN A 157 18.66 14.91 5.04
N ALA A 158 17.74 14.38 5.85
CA ALA A 158 17.72 12.97 6.20
C ALA A 158 17.51 12.08 4.97
N LEU A 159 16.64 12.50 4.05
CA LEU A 159 16.42 11.82 2.78
C LEU A 159 17.67 11.83 1.91
N HIS A 160 18.35 12.98 1.79
CA HIS A 160 19.56 13.13 1.00
C HIS A 160 20.72 12.25 1.52
N SER A 161 20.82 12.08 2.84
CA SER A 161 21.87 11.29 3.49
C SER A 161 21.60 9.78 3.57
N LEU A 162 20.41 9.32 3.19
CA LEU A 162 20.08 7.89 3.23
C LEU A 162 21.01 7.10 2.29
N LEU A 163 21.53 5.99 2.80
CA LEU A 163 22.33 5.05 2.03
C LEU A 163 21.43 4.07 1.29
N PHE A 164 21.72 3.86 0.01
CA PHE A 164 21.08 2.89 -0.85
C PHE A 164 22.14 1.98 -1.48
N PRO A 165 21.84 0.68 -1.65
CA PRO A 165 22.68 -0.18 -2.46
C PRO A 165 22.58 0.22 -3.93
N LEU A 166 23.72 0.29 -4.61
CA LEU A 166 23.87 0.59 -6.03
C LEU A 166 24.47 -0.61 -6.76
N PRO A 167 23.64 -1.55 -7.22
CA PRO A 167 24.08 -2.60 -8.11
C PRO A 167 24.29 -2.08 -9.54
N PRO A 168 24.98 -2.84 -10.41
CA PRO A 168 25.02 -2.59 -11.85
C PRO A 168 23.61 -2.43 -12.44
N LEU A 169 23.44 -1.57 -13.45
CA LEU A 169 22.11 -1.25 -14.01
C LEU A 169 21.33 -2.50 -14.46
N GLN A 170 22.00 -3.44 -15.14
CA GLN A 170 21.38 -4.69 -15.56
C GLN A 170 20.88 -5.52 -14.37
N GLU A 171 21.61 -5.48 -13.26
CA GLU A 171 21.25 -6.18 -12.03
C GLU A 171 20.05 -5.50 -11.33
N GLN A 172 19.97 -4.17 -11.35
CA GLN A 172 18.78 -3.44 -10.89
C GLN A 172 17.51 -3.91 -11.62
N HIS A 173 17.58 -3.99 -12.96
CA HIS A 173 16.47 -4.50 -13.77
C HIS A 173 16.16 -5.98 -13.51
N ARG A 174 17.19 -6.82 -13.35
CA ARG A 174 17.02 -8.25 -13.04
C ARG A 174 16.28 -8.45 -11.72
N ILE A 175 16.64 -7.68 -10.69
CA ILE A 175 15.97 -7.71 -9.38
C ILE A 175 14.51 -7.31 -9.52
N VAL A 176 14.22 -6.18 -10.18
CA VAL A 176 12.86 -5.71 -10.41
C VAL A 176 12.01 -6.73 -11.16
N ALA A 177 12.57 -7.35 -12.21
CA ALA A 177 11.89 -8.39 -12.97
C ALA A 177 11.52 -9.59 -12.09
N LYS A 178 12.43 -10.03 -11.20
CA LYS A 178 12.16 -11.13 -10.27
C LYS A 178 11.11 -10.77 -9.22
N ILE A 179 11.10 -9.54 -8.71
CA ILE A 179 10.05 -9.09 -7.80
C ILE A 179 8.68 -9.11 -8.50
N LYS A 180 8.61 -8.59 -9.74
CA LYS A 180 7.39 -8.58 -10.54
C LYS A 180 6.89 -9.99 -10.90
N GLU A 181 7.80 -10.95 -11.09
CA GLU A 181 7.45 -12.36 -11.32
C GLU A 181 6.76 -12.97 -10.10
N ILE A 182 7.16 -12.57 -8.88
CA ILE A 182 6.62 -13.11 -7.63
C ILE A 182 5.31 -12.42 -7.20
N ALA A 183 5.11 -11.15 -7.57
CA ALA A 183 3.96 -10.35 -7.13
C ALA A 183 2.58 -11.02 -7.34
N PRO A 184 2.27 -11.65 -8.49
CA PRO A 184 0.97 -12.30 -8.70
C PRO A 184 0.71 -13.48 -7.74
N PHE A 185 1.76 -14.12 -7.24
CA PHE A 185 1.63 -15.22 -6.29
C PHE A 185 1.26 -14.71 -4.89
N LEU A 186 1.68 -13.49 -4.52
CA LEU A 186 1.29 -12.85 -3.27
C LEU A 186 -0.20 -12.51 -3.28
N ASP A 187 -0.71 -11.94 -4.36
CA ASP A 187 -2.14 -11.63 -4.52
C ASP A 187 -2.99 -12.91 -4.42
N LYS A 188 -2.54 -14.00 -5.05
CA LYS A 188 -3.24 -15.30 -4.98
C LYS A 188 -3.23 -15.88 -3.57
N TYR A 189 -2.12 -15.73 -2.85
CA TYR A 189 -2.02 -16.19 -1.47
C TYR A 189 -2.99 -15.42 -0.56
N GLU A 190 -3.01 -14.08 -0.67
CA GLU A 190 -3.91 -13.23 0.11
C GLU A 190 -5.39 -13.58 -0.14
N GLN A 191 -5.79 -13.76 -1.40
CA GLN A 191 -7.16 -14.19 -1.74
C GLN A 191 -7.52 -15.55 -1.13
N THR A 192 -6.57 -16.49 -1.13
CA THR A 192 -6.78 -17.83 -0.57
C THR A 192 -6.91 -17.77 0.96
N GLU A 193 -6.10 -16.95 1.62
CA GLU A 193 -6.17 -16.72 3.07
C GLU A 193 -7.50 -16.06 3.47
N GLN A 194 -7.94 -15.05 2.73
CA GLN A 194 -9.25 -14.42 2.93
C GLN A 194 -10.38 -15.45 2.78
N HIS A 195 -10.33 -16.31 1.77
CA HIS A 195 -11.32 -17.36 1.57
C HIS A 195 -11.34 -18.37 2.72
N LEU A 196 -10.17 -18.79 3.22
CA LEU A 196 -10.07 -19.67 4.39
C LEU A 196 -10.65 -19.02 5.65
N ASN A 197 -10.34 -17.75 5.90
CA ASN A 197 -10.86 -17.02 7.05
C ASN A 197 -12.38 -16.89 6.99
N ASP A 198 -12.92 -16.58 5.81
CA ASP A 198 -14.35 -16.50 5.56
C ASP A 198 -15.05 -17.85 5.76
N LEU A 199 -14.47 -18.97 5.27
CA LEU A 199 -14.96 -20.32 5.55
C LEU A 199 -14.93 -20.65 7.05
N ASN A 200 -13.84 -20.30 7.73
CA ASN A 200 -13.69 -20.55 9.17
C ASN A 200 -14.71 -19.77 10.02
N VAL A 201 -15.16 -18.59 9.57
CA VAL A 201 -16.25 -17.84 10.21
C VAL A 201 -17.61 -18.46 9.88
N ARG A 202 -17.86 -18.79 8.61
CA ARG A 202 -19.16 -19.30 8.16
C ARG A 202 -19.46 -20.72 8.67
N PHE A 203 -18.47 -21.59 8.75
CA PHE A 203 -18.67 -23.00 9.07
C PHE A 203 -19.27 -23.22 10.48
N PRO A 204 -18.76 -22.61 11.57
CA PRO A 204 -19.39 -22.64 12.89
C PRO A 204 -20.82 -22.08 12.89
N GLU A 205 -21.09 -21.00 12.15
CA GLU A 205 -22.44 -20.43 12.04
C GLU A 205 -23.41 -21.39 11.35
N MET A 206 -22.98 -22.05 10.28
CA MET A 206 -23.76 -23.09 9.61
C MET A 206 -24.06 -24.25 10.54
N LEU A 207 -23.08 -24.73 11.32
CA LEU A 207 -23.29 -25.78 12.32
C LEU A 207 -24.28 -25.37 13.40
N LYS A 208 -24.20 -24.13 13.91
CA LYS A 208 -25.18 -23.57 14.86
C LYS A 208 -26.58 -23.58 14.26
N LYS A 209 -26.76 -23.08 13.03
CA LYS A 209 -28.06 -23.10 12.33
C LYS A 209 -28.62 -24.51 12.19
N LEU A 210 -27.79 -25.48 11.79
CA LEU A 210 -28.20 -26.88 11.69
C LEU A 210 -28.63 -27.47 13.04
N SER A 211 -27.92 -27.14 14.12
CA SER A 211 -28.29 -27.57 15.47
C SER A 211 -29.64 -27.00 15.92
N THR A 212 -29.92 -25.73 15.61
CA THR A 212 -31.20 -25.07 15.89
C THR A 212 -32.32 -25.75 15.14
N ILE A 213 -32.15 -25.98 13.83
CA ILE A 213 -33.11 -26.69 12.99
C ILE A 213 -33.40 -28.08 13.56
N ARG A 214 -32.36 -28.84 13.92
CA ARG A 214 -32.52 -30.17 14.54
C ARG A 214 -33.34 -30.12 15.82
N ASN A 215 -33.08 -29.14 16.69
CA ASN A 215 -33.81 -28.98 17.96
C ASN A 215 -35.28 -28.61 17.71
N GLU A 216 -35.57 -27.76 16.73
CA GLU A 216 -36.95 -27.45 16.32
C GLU A 216 -37.70 -28.70 15.82
N PHE A 217 -37.05 -29.53 14.98
CA PHE A 217 -37.63 -30.80 14.52
C PHE A 217 -37.92 -31.77 15.67
N ILE A 218 -37.02 -31.89 16.65
CA ILE A 218 -37.21 -32.74 17.83
C ILE A 218 -38.41 -32.23 18.66
N ALA A 219 -38.54 -30.91 18.85
CA ALA A 219 -39.65 -30.30 19.58
C ALA A 219 -40.99 -30.60 18.88
N ILE A 220 -41.06 -30.42 17.56
CA ILE A 220 -42.25 -30.74 16.75
C ILE A 220 -42.61 -32.22 16.86
N ALA A 221 -41.62 -33.12 16.73
CA ALA A 221 -41.84 -34.56 16.83
C ALA A 221 -42.31 -34.99 18.22
N THR A 222 -41.82 -34.34 19.27
CA THR A 222 -42.24 -34.59 20.66
C THR A 222 -43.69 -34.16 20.88
N ILE A 223 -44.05 -32.96 20.42
CA ILE A 223 -45.44 -32.45 20.48
C ILE A 223 -46.40 -33.39 19.73
N CYS A 224 -46.01 -33.85 18.53
CA CYS A 224 -46.82 -34.78 17.74
C CYS A 224 -47.01 -36.16 18.39
N ARG A 225 -46.12 -36.60 19.29
CA ARG A 225 -46.29 -37.87 20.02
C ARG A 225 -47.21 -37.74 21.24
N GLN A 226 -47.28 -36.55 21.83
CA GLN A 226 -48.11 -36.27 23.00
C GLN A 226 -49.58 -36.02 22.61
N THR A 227 -49.84 -35.55 21.38
CA THR A 227 -51.19 -35.37 20.84
C THR A 227 -51.64 -36.60 20.05
N ASN A 228 -52.62 -37.35 20.57
CA ASN A 228 -53.18 -38.51 19.87
C ASN A 228 -54.49 -38.12 19.13
N SER A 229 -54.59 -38.51 17.87
CA SER A 229 -55.76 -38.48 16.96
C SER A 229 -56.15 -37.15 16.27
N ASN A 230 -56.31 -37.24 14.95
CA ASN A 230 -56.98 -36.38 13.95
C ASN A 230 -56.78 -34.84 13.90
N GLU A 231 -56.47 -34.12 14.97
CA GLU A 231 -56.09 -32.69 14.88
C GLU A 231 -54.66 -32.48 14.36
N CYS A 232 -53.77 -33.46 14.59
CA CYS A 232 -52.37 -33.44 14.18
C CYS A 232 -52.18 -33.25 12.65
N MET A 233 -53.09 -33.78 11.82
CA MET A 233 -53.00 -33.67 10.36
C MET A 233 -53.29 -32.24 9.84
N LYS A 234 -54.16 -31.47 10.52
CA LYS A 234 -54.47 -30.08 10.12
C LYS A 234 -53.36 -29.10 10.53
N GLU A 235 -52.77 -29.28 11.72
CA GLU A 235 -51.64 -28.44 12.16
C GLU A 235 -50.34 -28.74 11.39
N ARG A 236 -50.10 -29.98 10.94
CA ARG A 236 -48.94 -30.34 10.12
C ARG A 236 -48.89 -29.55 8.80
N THR A 237 -50.01 -29.40 8.11
CA THR A 237 -50.09 -28.69 6.82
C THR A 237 -49.92 -27.17 6.97
N LEU A 238 -50.43 -26.61 8.07
CA LEU A 238 -50.29 -25.17 8.39
C LEU A 238 -48.88 -24.80 8.84
N ARG A 239 -48.16 -25.69 9.54
CA ARG A 239 -46.78 -25.40 9.99
C ARG A 239 -45.72 -25.73 8.94
N LEU A 240 -45.94 -26.72 8.07
CA LEU A 240 -45.05 -26.96 6.92
C LEU A 240 -45.08 -25.81 5.91
N SER A 241 -46.26 -25.24 5.66
CA SER A 241 -46.40 -24.03 4.82
C SER A 241 -45.76 -22.81 5.48
N PHE A 242 -45.88 -22.65 6.80
CA PHE A 242 -45.16 -21.62 7.55
C PHE A 242 -43.64 -21.77 7.49
N TRP A 243 -43.14 -23.01 7.49
CA TRP A 243 -41.71 -23.33 7.36
C TRP A 243 -41.18 -23.13 5.94
N GLN A 244 -41.97 -23.45 4.90
CA GLN A 244 -41.64 -23.15 3.49
C GLN A 244 -41.50 -21.65 3.24
N VAL A 245 -42.38 -20.83 3.83
CA VAL A 245 -42.31 -19.37 3.75
C VAL A 245 -41.08 -18.81 4.50
N LYS A 246 -40.71 -19.40 5.64
CA LYS A 246 -39.60 -18.93 6.48
C LYS A 246 -38.20 -19.36 5.96
N MET A 247 -38.12 -20.45 5.21
CA MET A 247 -36.88 -20.99 4.61
C MET A 247 -36.62 -20.55 3.16
N GLY A 248 -37.51 -19.76 2.55
CA GLY A 248 -37.27 -19.12 1.25
C GLY A 248 -37.09 -20.07 0.06
N ARG A 249 -37.63 -21.28 0.09
CA ARG A 249 -37.59 -22.23 -1.04
C ARG A 249 -38.98 -22.63 -1.49
N ASN A 250 -39.40 -22.13 -2.65
CA ASN A 250 -40.50 -22.70 -3.43
C ASN A 250 -39.95 -23.89 -4.24
N PHE A 251 -40.30 -25.11 -3.85
CA PHE A 251 -40.26 -26.24 -4.77
C PHE A 251 -41.68 -26.51 -5.24
N SER A 252 -41.94 -26.22 -6.51
CA SER A 252 -43.16 -26.61 -7.21
C SER A 252 -43.06 -28.12 -7.52
N PHE A 253 -44.07 -28.90 -7.12
CA PHE A 253 -44.31 -30.23 -7.70
C PHE A 253 -45.06 -30.08 -9.01
#